data_AF-A0A2K9BAW0-F1
#
_entry.id   AF-A0A2K9BAW0-F1
#
_cell.length_a   1.000
_cell.length_b   1.000
_cell.length_c   1.000
_cell.angle_alpha   90.00
_cell.angle_beta   90.00
_cell.angle_gamma   90.00
#
_symmetry.space_group_name_H-M   'P 1'
#
loop_
_entity.id
_entity.type
_entity.pdbx_description
1 polymer ?
#
loop_
_entity_poly.entity_id
_entity_poly.type
_entity_poly.pdbx_seq_one_letter_code
_entity_poly.pdbx_strand_id
1 'polypeptide(L)'
;MGLFGRLFGPKGDYSLEEAARLIGTSPETVTALVDSGRLSAAGTDPLRFDADEVERYIGHLEEHRRNMDDFYRAGEEMGLDD
;
A
#
# COMPACT_ATOMS: atom_id res chain seq x y z
N MET A 1 10.90 1.63 -18.11
CA MET A 1 12.21 1.53 -17.46
C MET A 1 12.28 2.60 -16.38
N GLY A 2 11.72 2.29 -15.19
CA GLY A 2 11.65 3.22 -14.06
C GLY A 2 12.86 3.08 -13.15
N LEU A 3 13.53 4.20 -12.89
CA LEU A 3 14.69 4.35 -12.01
C LEU A 3 14.29 4.18 -10.53
N PHE A 4 14.24 2.94 -10.04
CA PHE A 4 14.29 2.66 -8.60
C PHE A 4 15.36 1.59 -8.28
N GLY A 5 16.40 1.54 -9.10
CA GLY A 5 17.58 0.78 -8.78
C GLY A 5 18.46 1.57 -7.81
N ARG A 6 18.63 1.03 -6.60
CA ARG A 6 19.81 1.21 -5.72
C ARG A 6 19.69 2.31 -4.65
N LEU A 7 18.97 2.03 -3.55
CA LEU A 7 19.21 2.71 -2.26
C LEU A 7 18.79 1.97 -0.97
N PHE A 8 18.13 0.81 -1.03
CA PHE A 8 17.74 0.08 0.17
C PHE A 8 18.65 -1.15 0.37
N GLY A 9 19.15 -1.31 1.60
CA GLY A 9 20.10 -2.35 2.02
C GLY A 9 19.58 -3.78 1.84
N PRO A 10 20.35 -4.80 2.27
CA PRO A 10 20.10 -6.20 1.92
C PRO A 10 18.66 -6.59 2.29
N LYS A 11 17.97 -7.20 1.32
CA LYS A 11 16.66 -7.86 1.43
C LYS A 11 16.37 -8.35 2.86
N GLY A 12 15.26 -7.92 3.44
CA GLY A 12 14.76 -8.58 4.64
C GLY A 12 13.40 -8.08 5.10
N ASP A 13 13.30 -6.79 5.40
CA ASP A 13 12.23 -6.34 6.30
C ASP A 13 12.28 -4.82 6.55
N TYR A 14 11.14 -4.15 6.40
CA TYR A 14 10.90 -2.77 6.83
C TYR A 14 10.34 -2.73 8.24
N SER A 15 10.75 -1.75 9.03
CA SER A 15 10.06 -1.41 10.28
C SER A 15 8.70 -0.77 10.01
N LEU A 16 7.83 -0.74 11.03
CA LEU A 16 6.53 -0.06 10.98
C LEU A 16 6.62 1.38 10.46
N GLU A 17 7.63 2.15 10.90
CA GLU A 17 7.84 3.54 10.48
C GLU A 17 8.27 3.65 9.01
N GLU A 18 9.12 2.72 8.54
CA GLU A 18 9.55 2.68 7.14
C GLU A 18 8.40 2.26 6.23
N ALA A 19 7.63 1.24 6.61
CA ALA A 19 6.42 0.82 5.90
C ALA A 19 5.40 1.97 5.82
N ALA A 20 5.18 2.69 6.92
CA ALA A 20 4.31 3.86 6.95
C ALA A 20 4.76 4.96 5.98
N ARG A 21 6.06 5.27 5.96
CA ARG A 21 6.64 6.23 5.00
C ARG A 21 6.48 5.79 3.55
N LEU A 22 6.68 4.51 3.25
CA LEU A 22 6.58 3.97 1.90
C LEU A 22 5.13 3.97 1.40
N ILE A 23 4.19 3.58 2.27
CA ILE A 23 2.76 3.60 1.96
C ILE A 23 2.21 5.05 1.93
N GLY A 24 2.90 6.00 2.56
CA GLY A 24 2.46 7.39 2.66
C GLY A 24 1.36 7.60 3.70
N THR A 25 1.40 6.85 4.80
CA THR A 25 0.41 6.92 5.89
C THR A 25 1.09 6.98 7.27
N SER A 26 0.28 7.01 8.33
CA SER A 26 0.76 6.97 9.72
C SER A 26 1.06 5.54 10.18
N PRO A 27 2.03 5.33 11.09
CA PRO A 27 2.32 4.01 11.67
C PRO A 27 1.10 3.34 12.29
N GLU A 28 0.24 4.12 12.93
CA GLU A 28 -1.03 3.68 13.54
C GLU A 28 -1.97 3.05 12.50
N THR A 29 -2.05 3.66 11.30
CA THR A 29 -2.82 3.13 10.18
C THR A 29 -2.22 1.81 9.70
N VAL A 30 -0.90 1.71 9.61
CA VAL A 30 -0.23 0.45 9.23
C VAL A 30 -0.56 -0.65 10.21
N THR A 31 -0.55 -0.37 11.52
CA THR A 31 -0.97 -1.35 12.54
C THR A 31 -2.43 -1.78 12.35
N ALA A 32 -3.35 -0.85 12.07
CA ALA A 32 -4.74 -1.20 11.80
C ALA A 32 -4.91 -2.02 10.50
N LEU A 33 -4.07 -1.82 9.50
CA LEU A 33 -4.04 -2.63 8.28
C LEU A 33 -3.59 -4.06 8.55
N VAL A 34 -2.63 -4.25 9.47
CA VAL A 34 -2.22 -5.59 9.93
C VAL A 34 -3.32 -6.25 10.73
N ASP A 35 -3.91 -5.53 11.68
CA ASP A 35 -4.99 -6.05 12.55
C ASP A 35 -6.22 -6.47 11.72
N SER A 36 -6.53 -5.71 10.66
CA SER A 36 -7.60 -6.04 9.71
C SER A 36 -7.24 -7.12 8.68
N GLY A 37 -6.01 -7.62 8.67
CA GLY A 37 -5.51 -8.63 7.72
C GLY A 37 -5.35 -8.12 6.29
N ARG A 38 -5.39 -6.80 6.07
CA ARG A 38 -5.16 -6.17 4.76
C ARG A 38 -3.69 -6.10 4.40
N LEU A 39 -2.82 -6.13 5.41
CA LEU A 39 -1.37 -6.13 5.26
C LEU A 39 -0.79 -7.25 6.14
N SER A 40 0.12 -8.07 5.60
CA SER A 40 0.79 -9.09 6.40
C SER A 40 2.12 -8.59 6.95
N ALA A 41 2.38 -8.87 8.23
CA ALA A 41 3.69 -8.69 8.81
C ALA A 41 4.65 -9.81 8.39
N ALA A 42 5.95 -9.54 8.41
CA ALA A 42 7.00 -10.50 8.10
C ALA A 42 7.17 -11.51 9.25
N GLY A 43 6.72 -12.74 8.99
CA GLY A 43 6.94 -13.86 9.91
C GLY A 43 6.22 -13.68 11.25
N THR A 44 6.97 -13.75 12.35
CA THR A 44 6.42 -13.74 13.72
C THR A 44 6.45 -12.36 14.38
N ASP A 45 7.11 -11.37 13.78
CA ASP A 45 7.25 -10.03 14.34
C ASP A 45 6.24 -9.07 13.66
N PRO A 46 5.19 -8.60 14.38
CA PRO A 46 4.16 -7.73 13.81
C PRO A 46 4.67 -6.32 13.48
N LEU A 47 5.92 -5.98 13.83
CA LEU A 47 6.54 -4.68 13.59
C LEU A 47 7.52 -4.70 12.41
N ARG A 48 7.66 -5.86 11.76
CA ARG A 48 8.52 -6.08 10.60
C ARG A 48 7.66 -6.40 9.40
N PHE A 49 8.01 -5.89 8.22
CA PHE A 49 7.23 -6.01 7.00
C PHE A 49 8.11 -6.42 5.84
N ASP A 50 7.75 -7.47 5.11
CA ASP A 50 8.56 -7.90 3.97
C ASP A 50 8.46 -6.84 2.86
N ALA A 51 9.59 -6.55 2.21
CA ALA A 51 9.62 -5.53 1.19
C ALA A 51 8.72 -5.87 0.00
N ASP A 52 8.68 -7.15 -0.40
CA ASP A 52 7.82 -7.63 -1.48
C ASP A 52 6.32 -7.48 -1.12
N GLU A 53 5.97 -7.65 0.16
CA GLU A 53 4.59 -7.50 0.62
C GLU A 53 4.14 -6.04 0.69
N VAL A 54 5.02 -5.14 1.16
CA VAL A 54 4.75 -3.69 1.16
C VAL A 54 4.59 -3.18 -0.28
N GLU A 55 5.47 -3.58 -1.21
CA GLU A 55 5.35 -3.23 -2.62
C GLU A 55 4.07 -3.77 -3.27
N ARG A 56 3.70 -5.03 -2.99
CA ARG A 56 2.44 -5.61 -3.45
C ARG A 56 1.24 -4.79 -2.96
N TYR A 57 1.23 -4.41 -1.69
CA TYR A 57 0.13 -3.65 -1.10
C TYR A 57 0.00 -2.25 -1.71
N ILE A 58 1.13 -1.57 -1.93
CA ILE A 58 1.15 -0.27 -2.64
C ILE A 58 0.54 -0.41 -4.03
N GLY A 59 0.92 -1.45 -4.80
CA GLY A 59 0.32 -1.71 -6.11
C GLY A 59 -1.19 -1.95 -6.05
N HIS A 60 -1.68 -2.67 -5.04
CA HIS A 60 -3.12 -2.89 -4.85
C HIS A 60 -3.87 -1.59 -4.53
N LEU A 61 -3.29 -0.70 -3.71
CA LEU A 61 -3.87 0.62 -3.43
C LEU A 61 -3.96 1.50 -4.68
N GLU A 62 -2.93 1.49 -5.51
CA GLU A 62 -2.92 2.26 -6.76
C GLU A 62 -3.96 1.74 -7.74
N GLU A 63 -4.11 0.42 -7.87
CA GLU A 63 -5.16 -0.20 -8.68
C GLU A 63 -6.56 0.13 -8.15
N HIS A 64 -6.77 0.02 -6.83
CA HIS A 64 -8.05 0.33 -6.21
C HIS A 64 -8.44 1.80 -6.40
N ARG A 65 -7.49 2.73 -6.24
CA ARG A 65 -7.69 4.16 -6.50
C ARG A 65 -8.08 4.40 -7.95
N ARG A 66 -7.36 3.80 -8.89
CA ARG A 66 -7.63 3.93 -10.33
C ARG A 66 -9.03 3.42 -10.71
N ASN A 67 -9.43 2.29 -10.14
CA ASN A 67 -10.76 1.71 -10.37
C ASN A 67 -11.88 2.58 -9.77
N MET A 68 -11.64 3.23 -8.62
CA MET A 68 -12.56 4.21 -8.06
C MET A 68 -12.68 5.46 -8.96
N ASP A 69 -11.56 6.02 -9.43
CA ASP A 69 -11.57 7.17 -10.35
C ASP A 69 -12.32 6.87 -11.65
N ASP A 70 -12.10 5.68 -12.23
CA ASP A 70 -12.82 5.24 -13.43
C ASP A 70 -14.33 5.06 -13.17
N PHE A 71 -14.71 4.59 -11.98
CA PHE A 71 -16.11 4.48 -11.58
C PHE A 71 -16.79 5.84 -11.42
N TYR A 72 -16.14 6.81 -10.77
CA TYR A 72 -16.67 8.18 -10.64
C TYR A 72 -16.81 8.86 -12.00
N ARG A 73 -15.80 8.73 -12.86
CA ARG A 73 -15.84 9.25 -14.22
C ARG A 73 -16.96 8.61 -15.06
N ALA A 74 -17.16 7.30 -14.93
CA ALA A 74 -18.25 6.61 -15.59
C ALA A 74 -19.63 7.03 -15.06
N GLY A 75 -19.74 7.35 -13.77
CA GLY A 75 -20.96 7.89 -13.14
C GLY A 75 -21.33 9.29 -13.67
N GLU A 76 -20.34 10.17 -13.86
CA GLU A 76 -20.54 11.50 -14.45
C GLU A 76 -20.96 11.42 -15.94
N GLU A 77 -20.44 10.45 -16.70
CA GLU A 77 -20.75 10.29 -18.13
C GLU A 77 -22.13 9.65 -18.39
N MET A 78 -22.69 8.92 -17.40
CA MET A 78 -24.04 8.33 -17.49
C MET A 78 -25.16 9.28 -17.06
N GLY A 79 -24.86 10.50 -16.61
CA GLY A 79 -25.87 11.50 -16.28
C GLY A 79 -26.82 11.08 -15.14
N LEU A 80 -26.29 10.44 -14.10
CA LEU A 80 -27.03 10.19 -12.86
C LEU A 80 -26.98 11.43 -11.95
N ASP A 81 -27.37 12.57 -12.52
CA ASP A 81 -27.58 13.83 -11.82
C ASP A 81 -29.06 14.18 -12.07
N ASP A 82 -29.92 13.71 -11.16
CA ASP A 82 -31.34 14.10 -11.09
C ASP A 82 -31.57 14.78 -9.72
#